data_AF-A0A3P7M205-F1
#
_entry.id   AF-A0A3P7M205-F1
#
_cell.length_a   1.000
_cell.length_b   1.000
_cell.length_c   1.000
_cell.angle_alpha   90.00
_cell.angle_beta   90.00
_cell.angle_gamma   90.00
#
_symmetry.space_group_name_H-M   'P 1'
#
loop_
_entity.id
_entity.type
_entity.pdbx_description
1 polymer ?
#
loop_
_entity_poly.entity_id
_entity_poly.type
_entity_poly.pdbx_seq_one_letter_code
_entity_poly.pdbx_strand_id
1 'polypeptide(L)'
;MVTADTSNKASTWYCKIKHIFNGLGMNIREFVCNYAQLAYEMADADKSSELFPKLLGVRWNSTTDQLQILCTMIEPKIFNKRQVTRIASVYDPMGWILPLLHKSKVFLRSLWNDKFDWDTKLPHRINSWRQICQEMQGFGRQIPRFVTKRYAQVTLVAFVDASTEAMATCIYLKSQDSVYLLL
;
A
#
# COMPACT_ATOMS: atom_id res chain seq x y z
N MET A 1 -8.21 -12.59 -4.44
CA MET A 1 -6.96 -13.17 -3.90
C MET A 1 -7.31 -14.50 -3.24
N VAL A 2 -6.63 -15.58 -3.59
CA VAL A 2 -6.83 -16.91 -3.00
C VAL A 2 -5.56 -17.31 -2.25
N THR A 3 -5.71 -17.83 -1.04
CA THR A 3 -4.59 -18.32 -0.22
C THR A 3 -4.67 -19.83 -0.09
N ALA A 4 -3.52 -20.51 -0.14
CA ALA A 4 -3.42 -21.95 0.02
C ALA A 4 -2.35 -22.27 1.07
N ASP A 5 -2.70 -23.16 2.02
CA ASP A 5 -1.77 -23.56 3.08
C ASP A 5 -0.68 -24.55 2.60
N THR A 6 -0.84 -25.10 1.38
CA THR A 6 0.02 -26.14 0.80
C THR A 6 0.13 -25.94 -0.71
N SER A 7 1.26 -26.33 -1.30
CA SER A 7 1.50 -26.31 -2.75
C SER A 7 0.41 -27.05 -3.54
N ASN A 8 0.04 -28.27 -3.13
CA ASN A 8 -1.01 -29.05 -3.81
C ASN A 8 -2.35 -28.32 -3.88
N LYS A 9 -2.75 -27.66 -2.78
CA LYS A 9 -3.96 -26.81 -2.75
C LYS A 9 -3.82 -25.62 -3.69
N ALA A 10 -2.64 -25.01 -3.81
CA ALA A 10 -2.40 -23.89 -4.72
C ALA A 10 -2.63 -24.30 -6.19
N SER A 11 -2.06 -25.42 -6.62
CA SER A 11 -2.26 -25.95 -7.99
C SER A 11 -3.71 -26.34 -8.22
N THR A 12 -4.37 -26.96 -7.23
CA THR A 12 -5.81 -27.28 -7.29
C THR A 12 -6.65 -26.02 -7.49
N TRP A 13 -6.33 -24.93 -6.78
CA TRP A 13 -7.03 -23.66 -6.92
C TRP A 13 -6.86 -23.06 -8.31
N TYR A 14 -5.65 -23.06 -8.85
CA TYR A 14 -5.39 -22.59 -10.20
C TYR A 14 -6.23 -23.35 -11.23
N CYS A 15 -6.22 -24.68 -11.21
CA CYS A 15 -7.01 -25.50 -12.14
C CYS A 15 -8.52 -25.24 -12.01
N LYS A 16 -9.03 -25.10 -10.77
CA LYS A 16 -10.44 -24.79 -10.52
C LYS A 16 -10.83 -23.42 -11.06
N ILE A 17 -10.02 -22.39 -10.81
CA ILE A 17 -10.29 -21.04 -11.30
C ILE A 17 -10.26 -21.02 -12.82
N LYS A 18 -9.26 -21.67 -13.44
CA LYS A 18 -9.17 -21.80 -14.89
C LYS A 18 -10.42 -22.47 -15.49
N HIS A 19 -10.86 -23.56 -14.89
CA HIS A 19 -12.07 -24.26 -15.32
C HIS A 19 -13.32 -23.39 -15.24
N ILE A 20 -13.49 -22.66 -14.13
CA ILE A 20 -14.62 -21.72 -13.95
C ILE A 20 -14.62 -20.65 -15.04
N PHE A 21 -13.48 -20.00 -15.28
CA PHE A 21 -13.39 -18.95 -16.30
C PHE A 21 -13.64 -19.48 -17.71
N ASN A 22 -13.07 -20.65 -18.05
CA ASN A 22 -13.33 -21.30 -19.33
C ASN A 22 -14.82 -21.63 -19.50
N GLY A 23 -15.51 -22.07 -18.44
CA GLY A 23 -16.95 -22.30 -18.44
C GLY A 23 -17.77 -21.04 -18.71
N LEU A 24 -17.22 -19.86 -18.41
CA LEU A 24 -17.80 -18.56 -18.74
C LEU A 24 -17.35 -18.03 -20.12
N GLY A 25 -16.64 -18.83 -20.92
CA GLY A 25 -16.09 -18.40 -22.21
C GLY A 25 -14.95 -17.37 -22.08
N MET A 26 -14.32 -17.28 -20.91
CA MET A 26 -13.26 -16.32 -20.62
C MET A 26 -11.93 -17.02 -20.31
N ASN A 27 -10.81 -16.38 -20.68
CA ASN A 27 -9.50 -16.80 -20.19
C ASN A 27 -9.17 -16.08 -18.88
N ILE A 28 -8.53 -16.77 -17.93
CA ILE A 28 -7.89 -16.08 -16.81
C ILE A 28 -6.71 -15.25 -17.34
N ARG A 29 -6.48 -14.07 -16.78
CA ARG A 29 -5.38 -13.19 -17.17
C ARG A 29 -4.75 -12.59 -15.93
N GLU A 30 -3.52 -12.11 -16.07
CA GLU A 30 -2.79 -11.41 -15.00
C GLU A 30 -2.63 -12.23 -13.71
N PHE A 31 -2.64 -13.55 -13.82
CA PHE A 31 -2.51 -14.45 -12.69
C PHE A 31 -1.07 -14.44 -12.19
N VAL A 32 -0.91 -14.30 -10.88
CA VAL A 32 0.39 -14.27 -10.21
C VAL A 32 0.36 -15.17 -8.98
N CYS A 33 1.48 -15.87 -8.76
CA CYS A 33 1.66 -16.80 -7.65
C CYS A 33 3.01 -16.54 -6.97
N ASN A 34 3.07 -16.71 -5.65
CA ASN A 34 4.30 -16.69 -4.86
C ASN A 34 4.95 -18.08 -4.73
N TYR A 35 4.37 -19.13 -5.32
CA TYR A 35 4.94 -20.47 -5.37
C TYR A 35 5.61 -20.70 -6.74
N ALA A 36 6.94 -20.73 -6.75
CA ALA A 36 7.74 -20.73 -7.98
C ALA A 36 7.42 -21.88 -8.95
N GLN A 37 7.19 -23.09 -8.42
CA GLN A 37 6.87 -24.25 -9.27
C GLN A 37 5.54 -24.06 -10.00
N LEU A 38 4.48 -23.64 -9.29
CA LEU A 38 3.19 -23.36 -9.93
C LEU A 38 3.31 -22.20 -10.92
N ALA A 39 4.06 -21.14 -10.58
CA ALA A 39 4.31 -20.03 -11.49
C ALA A 39 4.98 -20.48 -12.81
N TYR A 40 5.84 -21.50 -12.76
CA TYR A 40 6.44 -22.10 -13.95
C TYR A 40 5.44 -22.94 -14.76
N GLU A 41 4.64 -23.78 -14.08
CA GLU A 41 3.66 -24.69 -14.70
C GLU A 41 2.46 -23.97 -15.34
N MET A 42 2.18 -22.73 -14.94
CA MET A 42 1.09 -21.94 -15.51
C MET A 42 1.29 -21.64 -17.01
N ALA A 43 0.19 -21.53 -17.75
CA ALA A 43 0.24 -21.12 -19.15
C ALA A 43 0.62 -19.64 -19.28
N ASP A 44 1.44 -19.28 -20.26
CA ASP A 44 1.92 -17.89 -20.41
C ASP A 44 0.80 -16.89 -20.68
N ALA A 45 -0.27 -17.32 -21.37
CA ALA A 45 -1.47 -16.51 -21.60
C ALA A 45 -2.23 -16.13 -20.31
N ASP A 46 -1.96 -16.83 -19.21
CA ASP A 46 -2.61 -16.63 -17.93
C ASP A 46 -1.79 -15.74 -17.00
N LYS A 47 -0.47 -15.65 -17.22
CA LYS A 47 0.48 -14.94 -16.35
C LYS A 47 0.31 -13.43 -16.46
N SER A 48 0.64 -12.72 -15.39
CA SER A 48 0.88 -11.27 -15.48
C SER A 48 2.20 -11.00 -16.20
N SER A 49 2.19 -9.98 -17.05
CA SER A 49 3.40 -9.42 -17.67
C SER A 49 4.13 -8.45 -16.73
N GLU A 50 3.49 -8.00 -15.65
CA GLU A 50 4.10 -7.11 -14.68
C GLU A 50 4.95 -7.88 -13.66
N LEU A 51 6.19 -7.44 -13.45
CA LEU A 51 7.08 -7.98 -12.41
C LEU A 51 6.57 -7.71 -10.98
N PHE A 52 5.86 -6.59 -10.80
CA PHE A 52 5.31 -6.17 -9.51
C PHE A 52 3.85 -5.76 -9.68
N PRO A 53 2.94 -6.72 -9.91
CA PRO A 53 1.53 -6.43 -10.08
C PRO A 53 0.98 -5.70 -8.85
N LYS A 54 -0.09 -4.94 -9.05
CA LYS A 54 -0.77 -4.27 -7.93
C LYS A 54 -1.79 -5.20 -7.28
N LEU A 55 -1.67 -5.44 -5.99
CA LEU A 55 -2.70 -6.02 -5.16
C LEU A 55 -3.47 -4.91 -4.46
N LEU A 56 -4.76 -4.76 -4.80
CA LEU A 56 -5.60 -3.66 -4.30
C LEU A 56 -4.92 -2.29 -4.46
N GLY A 57 -4.26 -2.01 -5.59
CA GLY A 57 -3.58 -0.73 -5.82
C GLY A 57 -2.18 -0.59 -5.22
N VAL A 58 -1.73 -1.49 -4.34
CA VAL A 58 -0.37 -1.52 -3.77
C VAL A 58 0.51 -2.48 -4.55
N ARG A 59 1.74 -2.10 -4.88
CA ARG A 59 2.69 -2.99 -5.58
C ARG A 59 3.00 -4.22 -4.74
N TRP A 60 2.99 -5.39 -5.35
CA TRP A 60 3.29 -6.66 -4.69
C TRP A 60 4.45 -7.36 -5.40
N ASN A 61 5.49 -7.69 -4.63
CA ASN A 61 6.53 -8.62 -5.05
C ASN A 61 6.07 -10.04 -4.71
N SER A 62 5.63 -10.79 -5.72
CA SER A 62 5.17 -12.17 -5.52
C SER A 62 6.31 -13.12 -5.15
N THR A 63 7.54 -12.86 -5.59
CA THR A 63 8.71 -13.71 -5.30
C THR A 63 9.07 -13.68 -3.81
N THR A 64 9.06 -12.49 -3.20
CA THR A 64 9.36 -12.34 -1.75
C THR A 64 8.12 -12.27 -0.87
N ASP A 65 6.94 -12.31 -1.49
CA ASP A 65 5.63 -12.13 -0.87
C ASP A 65 5.48 -10.87 0.00
N GLN A 66 5.94 -9.73 -0.54
CA GLN A 66 5.94 -8.44 0.16
C GLN A 66 5.21 -7.36 -0.62
N LEU A 67 4.45 -6.55 0.11
CA LEU A 67 3.85 -5.32 -0.40
C LEU A 67 4.88 -4.20 -0.35
N GLN A 68 5.02 -3.47 -1.46
CA GLN A 68 5.93 -2.35 -1.59
C GLN A 68 5.15 -1.06 -1.41
N ILE A 69 5.52 -0.32 -0.37
CA ILE A 69 4.96 0.98 -0.06
C ILE A 69 6.00 2.02 -0.43
N LEU A 70 5.59 2.94 -1.30
CA LEU A 70 6.42 4.00 -1.80
C LEU A 70 5.69 5.31 -1.58
N CYS A 71 6.36 6.29 -1.00
CA CYS A 71 5.88 7.65 -0.96
C CYS A 71 6.79 8.49 -1.86
N THR A 72 6.22 9.00 -2.95
CA THR A 72 6.92 9.93 -3.84
C THR A 72 6.07 11.18 -4.00
N MET A 73 6.67 12.31 -3.67
CA MET A 73 6.06 13.62 -3.87
C MET A 73 6.81 14.34 -4.97
N ILE A 74 6.06 14.89 -5.91
CA ILE A 74 6.61 15.69 -7.00
C ILE A 74 6.58 17.14 -6.55
N GLU A 75 7.75 17.79 -6.55
CA GLU A 75 7.81 19.22 -6.29
C GLU A 75 7.10 19.99 -7.41
N PRO A 76 6.10 20.83 -7.09
CA PRO A 76 5.37 21.58 -8.11
C PRO A 76 6.17 22.80 -8.60
N LYS A 77 6.12 23.07 -9.92
CA LYS A 77 6.71 24.27 -10.53
C LYS A 77 6.05 25.57 -10.06
N ILE A 78 4.73 25.55 -9.85
CA ILE A 78 3.94 26.66 -9.31
C ILE A 78 3.30 26.18 -8.03
N PHE A 79 3.57 26.87 -6.93
CA PHE A 79 3.05 26.48 -5.63
C PHE A 79 1.75 27.22 -5.31
N ASN A 80 0.66 26.46 -5.28
CA ASN A 80 -0.68 26.88 -4.88
C ASN A 80 -1.35 25.79 -4.05
N LYS A 81 -2.51 26.09 -3.47
CA LYS A 81 -3.26 25.14 -2.62
C LYS A 81 -3.64 23.86 -3.37
N ARG A 82 -3.99 23.96 -4.66
CA ARG A 82 -4.29 22.80 -5.54
C ARG A 82 -3.12 21.82 -5.63
N GLN A 83 -1.88 22.27 -5.59
CA GLN A 83 -0.74 21.34 -5.60
C GLN A 83 -0.62 20.56 -4.29
N VAL A 84 -0.92 21.20 -3.16
CA VAL A 84 -0.89 20.56 -1.84
C VAL A 84 -1.98 19.49 -1.75
N THR A 85 -3.17 19.74 -2.29
CA THR A 85 -4.29 18.78 -2.25
C THR A 85 -4.03 17.50 -3.00
N ARG A 86 -3.02 17.47 -3.88
CA ARG A 86 -2.57 16.25 -4.56
C ARG A 86 -2.08 15.19 -3.57
N ILE A 87 -1.79 15.54 -2.31
CA ILE A 87 -1.54 14.51 -1.29
C ILE A 87 -2.70 13.52 -1.16
N ALA A 88 -3.94 13.92 -1.45
CA ALA A 88 -5.08 13.01 -1.45
C ALA A 88 -5.01 11.92 -2.53
N SER A 89 -4.13 12.06 -3.55
CA SER A 89 -3.90 11.00 -4.53
C SER A 89 -2.94 9.91 -4.02
N VAL A 90 -2.34 10.09 -2.83
CA VAL A 90 -1.51 9.07 -2.22
C VAL A 90 -2.40 7.94 -1.76
N TYR A 91 -2.26 6.78 -2.42
CA TYR A 91 -3.07 5.60 -2.15
C TYR A 91 -2.48 4.81 -0.98
N ASP A 92 -3.14 4.87 0.18
CA ASP A 92 -2.74 4.17 1.42
C ASP A 92 -3.98 3.60 2.13
N PRO A 93 -4.53 2.47 1.65
CA PRO A 93 -5.77 1.91 2.18
C PRO A 93 -5.63 1.39 3.62
N MET A 94 -4.41 1.07 4.04
CA MET A 94 -4.10 0.50 5.36
C MET A 94 -3.49 1.53 6.33
N GLY A 95 -3.24 2.77 5.91
CA GLY A 95 -2.70 3.81 6.79
C GLY A 95 -1.20 3.68 7.11
N TRP A 96 -0.45 2.84 6.40
CA TRP A 96 0.96 2.56 6.70
C TRP A 96 1.89 3.78 6.55
N ILE A 97 1.53 4.74 5.71
CA ILE A 97 2.29 5.98 5.51
C ILE A 97 1.59 7.18 6.12
N LEU A 98 0.50 6.98 6.87
CA LEU A 98 -0.20 8.03 7.57
C LEU A 98 0.72 8.91 8.43
N PRO A 99 1.72 8.38 9.16
CA PRO A 99 2.66 9.20 9.92
C PRO A 99 3.47 10.17 9.05
N LEU A 100 3.85 9.75 7.84
CA LEU A 100 4.56 10.60 6.88
C LEU A 100 3.65 11.68 6.29
N LEU A 101 2.40 11.31 6.01
CA LEU A 101 1.41 12.23 5.44
C LEU A 101 0.86 13.24 6.46
N HIS A 102 1.11 13.05 7.76
CA HIS A 102 0.56 13.86 8.83
C HIS A 102 0.91 15.36 8.66
N LYS A 103 2.21 15.70 8.56
CA LYS A 103 2.65 17.10 8.40
C LYS A 103 2.03 17.78 7.19
N SER A 104 1.90 17.04 6.09
CA SER A 104 1.27 17.52 4.88
C SER A 104 -0.23 17.76 5.03
N LYS A 105 -0.95 16.91 5.78
CA LYS A 105 -2.38 17.08 6.10
C LYS A 105 -2.59 18.29 7.03
N VAL A 106 -1.73 18.48 8.02
CA VAL A 106 -1.74 19.66 8.90
C VAL A 106 -1.49 20.93 8.08
N PHE A 107 -0.50 20.90 7.19
CA PHE A 107 -0.20 22.02 6.29
C PHE A 107 -1.37 22.34 5.34
N LEU A 108 -2.02 21.32 4.78
CA LEU A 108 -3.21 21.53 3.97
C LEU A 108 -4.33 22.19 4.80
N ARG A 109 -4.56 21.72 6.03
CA ARG A 109 -5.55 22.30 6.95
C ARG A 109 -5.24 23.76 7.27
N SER A 110 -3.97 24.15 7.45
CA SER A 110 -3.63 25.55 7.68
C SER A 110 -3.98 26.43 6.48
N LEU A 111 -3.77 25.97 5.25
CA LEU A 111 -4.18 26.70 4.05
C LEU A 111 -5.70 26.85 3.93
N TRP A 112 -6.48 25.89 4.44
CA TRP A 112 -7.93 26.00 4.53
C TRP A 112 -8.34 27.07 5.56
N ASN A 113 -7.72 27.07 6.74
CA ASN A 113 -8.00 28.06 7.79
C ASN A 113 -7.65 29.49 7.34
N ASP A 114 -6.56 29.66 6.60
CA ASP A 114 -6.13 30.93 6.02
C ASP A 114 -7.02 31.39 4.84
N LYS A 115 -8.03 30.60 4.45
CA LYS A 115 -9.01 30.89 3.37
C LYS A 115 -8.38 31.15 1.98
N PHE A 116 -7.24 30.53 1.67
CA PHE A 116 -6.68 30.61 0.32
C PHE A 116 -7.54 29.88 -0.72
N ASP A 117 -7.68 30.47 -1.90
CA ASP A 117 -8.29 29.79 -3.06
C ASP A 117 -7.34 28.74 -3.65
N TRP A 118 -7.90 27.86 -4.49
CA TRP A 118 -7.18 26.75 -5.10
C TRP A 118 -5.94 27.16 -5.89
N ASP A 119 -6.05 28.26 -6.66
CA ASP A 119 -5.03 28.68 -7.62
C ASP A 119 -4.22 29.91 -7.16
N THR A 120 -4.46 30.41 -5.94
CA THR A 120 -3.66 31.49 -5.34
C THR A 120 -2.21 31.04 -5.18
N LYS A 121 -1.26 31.84 -5.67
CA LYS A 121 0.18 31.59 -5.50
C LYS A 121 0.58 31.81 -4.04
N LEU A 122 1.38 30.89 -3.49
CA LEU A 122 1.77 30.90 -2.07
C LEU A 122 3.30 30.98 -1.89
N PRO A 123 4.00 32.00 -2.44
CA PRO A 123 5.47 32.03 -2.46
C PRO A 123 6.11 31.96 -1.07
N HIS A 124 5.46 32.50 -0.04
CA HIS A 124 5.97 32.47 1.35
C HIS A 124 5.80 31.13 2.05
N ARG A 125 4.98 30.22 1.51
CA ARG A 125 4.68 28.91 2.09
C ARG A 125 5.43 27.75 1.40
N ILE A 126 6.11 28.04 0.28
CA ILE A 126 6.79 27.02 -0.54
C ILE A 126 7.93 26.33 0.19
N ASN A 127 8.70 27.04 1.02
CA ASN A 127 9.84 26.46 1.73
C ASN A 127 9.38 25.45 2.79
N SER A 128 8.32 25.76 3.54
CA SER A 128 7.70 24.82 4.48
C SER A 128 7.16 23.57 3.76
N TRP A 129 6.50 23.76 2.61
CA TRP A 129 6.03 22.62 1.81
C TRP A 129 7.17 21.77 1.25
N ARG A 130 8.25 22.40 0.78
CA ARG A 130 9.45 21.70 0.30
C ARG A 130 10.08 20.86 1.39
N GLN A 131 10.22 21.39 2.60
CA GLN A 131 10.73 20.62 3.73
C GLN A 131 9.87 19.39 4.00
N ILE A 132 8.55 19.55 4.02
CA ILE A 132 7.60 18.44 4.17
C ILE A 132 7.78 17.40 3.05
N CYS A 133 7.87 17.82 1.79
CA CYS A 133 8.13 16.94 0.66
C CYS A 133 9.47 16.20 0.79
N GLN A 134 10.53 16.89 1.20
CA GLN A 134 11.87 16.31 1.38
C GLN A 134 11.90 15.24 2.46
N GLU A 135 11.20 15.45 3.58
CA GLU A 135 11.10 14.45 4.65
C GLU A 135 10.39 13.16 4.21
N MET A 136 9.44 13.26 3.28
CA MET A 136 8.73 12.10 2.72
C MET A 136 9.46 11.48 1.52
N GLN A 137 10.35 12.23 0.86
CA GLN A 137 10.94 11.85 -0.41
C GLN A 137 11.82 10.61 -0.28
N GLY A 138 11.58 9.63 -1.15
CA GLY A 138 12.37 8.40 -1.18
C GLY A 138 12.00 7.41 -0.09
N PHE A 139 10.93 7.65 0.69
CA PHE A 139 10.43 6.65 1.61
C PHE A 139 9.96 5.41 0.85
N GLY A 140 10.58 4.28 1.19
CA GLY A 140 10.24 2.98 0.66
C GLY A 140 10.34 1.92 1.76
N ARG A 141 9.28 1.14 1.93
CA ARG A 141 9.26 -0.01 2.85
C ARG A 141 8.57 -1.21 2.22
N GLN A 142 9.05 -2.38 2.58
CA GLN A 142 8.46 -3.65 2.23
C GLN A 142 7.74 -4.20 3.46
N ILE A 143 6.46 -4.51 3.30
CA ILE A 143 5.65 -5.12 4.37
C ILE A 143 5.34 -6.56 3.96
N PRO A 144 5.64 -7.57 4.80
CA PRO A 144 5.27 -8.95 4.51
C PRO A 144 3.76 -9.09 4.40
N ARG A 145 3.26 -9.68 3.29
CA ARG A 145 1.83 -9.94 3.12
C ARG A 145 1.36 -11.09 4.01
N PHE A 146 2.24 -12.07 4.23
CA PHE A 146 2.01 -13.21 5.11
C PHE A 146 2.82 -13.03 6.40
N VAL A 147 2.12 -12.86 7.53
CA VAL A 147 2.73 -12.58 8.83
C VAL A 147 2.66 -13.75 9.81
N THR A 148 1.66 -14.63 9.68
CA THR A 148 1.49 -15.77 10.59
C THR A 148 0.63 -16.86 9.95
N LYS A 149 0.75 -18.09 10.47
CA LYS A 149 -0.05 -19.24 10.02
C LYS A 149 -1.51 -19.06 10.40
N ARG A 150 -2.39 -19.64 9.57
CA ARG A 150 -3.82 -19.72 9.88
C ARG A 150 -4.03 -20.45 11.20
N TYR A 151 -4.87 -19.89 12.07
CA TYR A 151 -5.17 -20.41 13.41
C TYR A 151 -4.02 -20.39 14.41
N ALA A 152 -2.92 -19.68 14.12
CA ALA A 152 -1.91 -19.40 15.14
C ALA A 152 -2.52 -18.55 16.27
N GLN A 153 -2.13 -18.84 17.52
CA GLN A 153 -2.44 -17.94 18.64
C GLN A 153 -1.58 -16.69 18.50
N VAL A 154 -2.24 -15.54 18.43
CA VAL A 154 -1.60 -14.23 18.26
C VAL A 154 -2.18 -13.24 19.26
N THR A 155 -1.38 -12.25 19.62
CA THR A 155 -1.83 -11.09 20.40
C THR A 155 -1.86 -9.88 19.48
N LEU A 156 -2.96 -9.14 19.47
CA LEU A 156 -3.02 -7.82 18.86
C LEU A 156 -2.68 -6.78 19.92
N VAL A 157 -1.69 -5.94 19.62
CA VAL A 157 -1.29 -4.83 20.48
C VAL A 157 -1.61 -3.54 19.75
N ALA A 158 -2.56 -2.78 20.27
CA ALA A 158 -2.92 -1.48 19.74
C ALA A 158 -2.28 -0.38 20.59
N PHE A 159 -1.60 0.56 19.93
CA PHE A 159 -1.15 1.80 20.54
C PHE A 159 -1.99 2.93 19.97
N VAL A 160 -2.49 3.79 20.85
CA VAL A 160 -3.27 4.97 20.48
C VAL A 160 -2.63 6.17 21.15
N ASP A 161 -2.40 7.22 20.38
CA ASP A 161 -1.93 8.50 20.89
C ASP A 161 -2.76 9.63 20.28
N ALA A 162 -2.94 10.70 21.04
CA ALA A 162 -3.74 11.85 20.65
C ALA A 162 -3.02 13.14 21.03
N SER A 163 -2.90 14.03 20.05
CA SER A 163 -2.45 15.40 20.23
C SER A 163 -3.59 16.38 19.92
N THR A 164 -3.32 17.67 20.11
CA THR A 164 -4.23 18.74 19.67
C THR A 164 -4.43 18.78 18.16
N GLU A 165 -3.52 18.15 17.39
CA GLU A 165 -3.53 18.19 15.93
C GLU A 165 -4.16 16.95 15.30
N ALA A 166 -3.95 15.77 15.88
CA ALA A 166 -4.45 14.51 15.36
C ALA A 166 -4.53 13.40 16.43
N MET A 167 -5.35 12.39 16.16
CA MET A 167 -5.29 11.10 16.83
C MET A 167 -4.69 10.08 15.88
N ALA A 168 -3.77 9.25 16.39
CA ALA A 168 -3.11 8.20 15.64
C ALA A 168 -3.29 6.86 16.36
N THR A 169 -3.34 5.79 15.58
CA THR A 169 -3.41 4.42 16.10
C THR A 169 -2.54 3.55 15.24
N CYS A 170 -1.77 2.68 15.86
CA CYS A 170 -1.10 1.59 15.17
C CYS A 170 -1.41 0.26 15.83
N ILE A 171 -1.48 -0.80 15.03
CA ILE A 171 -1.84 -2.15 15.46
C ILE A 171 -0.70 -3.09 15.07
N TYR A 172 -0.15 -3.78 16.06
CA TYR A 172 0.84 -4.82 15.86
C TYR A 172 0.23 -6.19 16.09
N LEU A 173 0.58 -7.14 15.24
CA LEU A 173 0.38 -8.56 15.46
C LEU A 173 1.64 -9.14 16.09
N LYS A 174 1.51 -9.63 17.32
CA LYS A 174 2.54 -10.35 18.04
C LYS A 174 2.26 -11.85 17.96
N SER A 175 3.16 -12.58 17.31
CA SER A 175 3.30 -14.04 17.41
C SER A 175 4.35 -14.38 18.49
N GLN A 176 4.58 -15.67 18.77
CA GLN A 176 5.51 -16.10 19.84
C GLN A 176 6.90 -15.46 19.71
N ASP A 177 7.45 -15.38 18.49
CA ASP A 177 8.82 -14.90 18.25
C ASP A 177 8.92 -13.62 17.40
N SER A 178 7.79 -13.09 16.90
CA SER A 178 7.80 -12.01 15.91
C SER A 178 6.68 -11.00 16.13
N VAL A 179 6.96 -9.74 15.78
CA VAL A 179 5.99 -8.64 15.80
C VAL A 179 5.91 -8.01 14.42
N TYR A 180 4.69 -7.83 13.91
CA TYR A 180 4.41 -7.29 12.58
C TYR A 180 3.46 -6.10 12.68
N LEU A 181 3.76 -5.01 11.97
CA LEU A 181 2.83 -3.88 11.82
C LEU A 181 1.67 -4.28 10.88
N LEU A 182 0.43 -4.05 11.31
CA LEU A 182 -0.77 -4.27 10.50
C LEU A 182 -1.35 -2.95 9.98
N LEU A 183 -1.41 -1.93 10.83
CA LEU A 183 -1.93 -0.58 10.59
C LEU A 183 -1.03 0.42 11.32
#